data_AF-A0A7V9MEG4-F1
#
_entry.id   AF-A0A7V9MEG4-F1
#
_cell.length_a   1.000
_cell.length_b   1.000
_cell.length_c   1.000
_cell.angle_alpha   90.00
_cell.angle_beta   90.00
_cell.angle_gamma   90.00
#
_symmetry.space_group_name_H-M   'P 1'
#
loop_
_entity.id
_entity.type
_entity.pdbx_description
1 polymer ?
#
loop_
_entity_poly.entity_id
_entity_poly.type
_entity_poly.pdbx_seq_one_letter_code
_entity_poly.pdbx_strand_id
1 'polypeptide(L)'
;RAGGVGVDEFALAIVEPQLATDEPAFDAVFEAVTKRRPLCFDYQRPAQEASESRHLEPWGIVSWHGHWYVVGHDQDRDAIRMFRLSRISGQPVFTGERDSYQPPAEMNLRALAESLAPPHPNSSATIRVRTGAGDALRRRAARSTHVDDAWTELELAFGSSHSLADELLSYGLDVMVVAPVEVRDRVVRRLTAIATGAAR
;
A
#
# COMPACT_ATOMS: atom_id res chain seq x y z
N ARG A 1 -43.51 9.46 22.02
CA ARG A 1 -43.66 8.57 20.84
C ARG A 1 -42.36 8.66 20.05
N ALA A 2 -41.80 7.50 19.76
CA ALA A 2 -40.48 7.28 19.17
C ALA A 2 -40.41 7.68 17.69
N GLY A 3 -39.19 7.84 17.19
CA GLY A 3 -38.85 7.99 15.79
C GLY A 3 -37.33 7.98 15.62
N GLY A 4 -36.71 6.84 15.95
CA GLY A 4 -35.29 6.59 15.70
C GLY A 4 -35.03 6.61 14.20
N VAL A 5 -34.11 7.46 13.77
CA VAL A 5 -33.53 7.40 12.42
C VAL A 5 -32.33 6.46 12.54
N GLY A 6 -32.48 5.27 11.96
CA GLY A 6 -31.38 4.33 11.79
C GLY A 6 -30.32 4.99 10.92
N VAL A 7 -29.17 5.24 11.52
CA VAL A 7 -27.95 5.59 10.79
C VAL A 7 -27.57 4.34 10.03
N ASP A 8 -27.74 4.36 8.70
CA ASP A 8 -27.38 3.23 7.85
C ASP A 8 -25.85 3.10 7.85
N GLU A 9 -25.38 2.16 8.67
CA GLU A 9 -24.00 1.90 9.05
C GLU A 9 -23.30 1.06 7.97
N PHE A 10 -23.21 1.60 6.74
CA PHE A 10 -22.31 1.04 5.74
C PHE A 10 -20.88 1.47 6.08
N ALA A 11 -20.18 0.55 6.74
CA ALA A 11 -18.83 0.64 7.26
C ALA A 11 -17.86 1.40 6.33
N LEU A 12 -17.62 2.67 6.67
CA LEU A 12 -16.45 3.43 6.23
C LEU A 12 -15.21 2.80 6.88
N ALA A 13 -14.60 1.82 6.24
CA ALA A 13 -13.31 1.28 6.68
C ALA A 13 -12.18 2.24 6.26
N ILE A 14 -12.12 3.43 6.88
CA ILE A 14 -10.94 4.28 6.86
C ILE A 14 -9.91 3.58 7.76
N VAL A 15 -9.04 2.78 7.16
CA VAL A 15 -7.87 2.24 7.87
C VAL A 15 -6.82 3.35 7.90
N GLU A 16 -6.73 4.09 9.01
CA GLU A 16 -5.70 5.10 9.23
C GLU A 16 -4.29 4.49 9.23
N PRO A 17 -3.31 5.17 8.62
CA PRO A 17 -2.27 5.76 9.46
C PRO A 17 -1.70 7.11 8.98
N GLN A 18 -1.26 7.86 9.99
CA GLN A 18 -0.49 9.12 10.04
C GLN A 18 0.00 9.78 8.73
N LEU A 19 -0.53 10.99 8.51
CA LEU A 19 0.11 12.21 7.97
C LEU A 19 1.12 12.03 6.82
N ALA A 20 0.59 12.08 5.60
CA ALA A 20 1.13 12.84 4.46
C ALA A 20 0.17 12.70 3.26
N THR A 21 -0.92 13.46 3.23
CA THR A 21 -1.76 13.55 2.02
C THR A 21 -1.25 14.71 1.15
N ASP A 22 -0.08 14.50 0.52
CA ASP A 22 0.38 15.32 -0.63
C ASP A 22 -0.15 14.77 -1.97
N GLU A 23 -1.08 13.80 -1.93
CA GLU A 23 -1.63 13.14 -3.11
C GLU A 23 -2.77 14.00 -3.72
N PRO A 24 -2.56 14.68 -4.86
CA PRO A 24 -3.52 15.68 -5.37
C PRO A 24 -4.89 15.11 -5.77
N ALA A 25 -4.97 13.80 -6.01
CA ALA A 25 -6.19 13.09 -6.39
C ALA A 25 -7.00 12.59 -5.18
N PHE A 26 -6.46 12.66 -3.95
CA PHE A 26 -7.08 12.02 -2.78
C PHE A 26 -8.48 12.56 -2.50
N ASP A 27 -8.64 13.88 -2.43
CA ASP A 27 -9.91 14.51 -2.05
C ASP A 27 -11.03 14.18 -3.05
N ALA A 28 -10.73 14.25 -4.35
CA ALA A 28 -11.69 13.93 -5.41
C ALA A 28 -12.13 12.45 -5.36
N VAL A 29 -11.18 11.53 -5.13
CA VAL A 29 -11.48 10.10 -5.00
C VAL A 29 -12.26 9.81 -3.72
N PHE A 30 -11.92 10.47 -2.61
CA PHE A 30 -12.61 10.32 -1.33
C PHE A 30 -14.07 10.80 -1.43
N GLU A 31 -14.29 11.93 -2.08
CA GLU A 31 -15.64 12.40 -2.38
C GLU A 31 -16.41 11.38 -3.22
N ALA A 32 -15.78 10.85 -4.26
CA ALA A 32 -16.42 9.90 -5.17
C ALA A 32 -16.86 8.60 -4.48
N VAL A 33 -16.03 8.05 -3.59
CA VAL A 33 -16.37 6.89 -2.76
C VAL A 33 -17.56 7.24 -1.85
N THR A 34 -17.46 8.36 -1.13
CA THR A 34 -18.47 8.77 -0.14
C THR A 34 -19.83 9.03 -0.79
N LYS A 35 -19.84 9.60 -2.00
CA LYS A 35 -21.05 9.95 -2.75
C LYS A 35 -21.47 8.87 -3.74
N ARG A 36 -20.75 7.75 -3.82
CA ARG A 36 -20.94 6.68 -4.81
C ARG A 36 -21.07 7.25 -6.22
N ARG A 37 -20.09 8.06 -6.62
CA ARG A 37 -20.03 8.74 -7.92
C ARG A 37 -18.93 8.13 -8.79
N PRO A 38 -19.22 7.75 -10.03
CA PRO A 38 -18.20 7.35 -10.99
C PRO A 38 -17.22 8.49 -11.25
N LEU A 39 -15.96 8.13 -11.48
CA LEU A 39 -14.90 9.08 -11.79
C LEU A 39 -14.11 8.64 -13.03
N CYS A 40 -13.58 9.62 -13.75
CA CYS A 40 -12.67 9.46 -14.85
C CYS A 40 -11.32 10.11 -14.51
N PHE A 41 -10.22 9.43 -14.85
CA PHE A 41 -8.87 9.93 -14.61
C PHE A 41 -7.87 9.33 -15.58
N ASP A 42 -6.78 10.06 -15.82
CA ASP A 42 -5.65 9.55 -16.58
C ASP A 42 -4.69 8.79 -15.65
N TYR A 43 -4.33 7.58 -16.05
CA TYR A 43 -3.52 6.68 -15.24
C TYR A 43 -2.20 6.32 -15.92
N GLN A 44 -1.08 6.66 -15.29
CA GLN A 44 0.25 6.31 -15.79
C GLN A 44 0.66 4.91 -15.32
N ARG A 45 0.91 3.99 -16.26
CA ARG A 45 1.52 2.69 -15.95
C ARG A 45 3.04 2.76 -16.08
N PRO A 46 3.82 2.07 -15.22
CA PRO A 46 5.29 2.10 -15.27
C PRO A 46 5.91 1.65 -16.60
N ALA A 47 5.22 0.80 -17.36
CA ALA A 47 5.71 0.20 -18.61
C ALA A 47 5.08 0.81 -19.87
N GLN A 48 4.31 1.89 -19.74
CA GLN A 48 3.67 2.57 -20.86
C GLN A 48 4.08 4.04 -20.86
N GLU A 49 4.42 4.56 -22.03
CA GLU A 49 4.79 5.98 -22.19
C GLU A 49 3.55 6.88 -22.08
N ALA A 50 2.41 6.45 -22.60
CA ALA A 50 1.15 7.18 -22.53
C ALA A 50 0.32 6.80 -21.29
N SER A 51 -0.29 7.80 -20.66
CA SER A 51 -1.36 7.58 -19.69
C SER A 51 -2.58 6.99 -20.39
N GLU A 52 -3.29 6.08 -19.72
CA GLU A 52 -4.56 5.56 -20.19
C GLU A 52 -5.69 6.18 -19.36
N SER A 53 -6.71 6.72 -20.03
CA SER A 53 -7.93 7.18 -19.36
C SER A 53 -8.71 5.98 -18.78
N ARG A 54 -9.28 6.18 -17.59
CA ARG A 54 -10.00 5.15 -16.83
C ARG A 54 -11.27 5.67 -16.20
N HIS A 55 -12.34 4.90 -16.35
CA HIS A 55 -13.65 5.08 -15.73
C HIS A 55 -13.82 4.07 -14.60
N LEU A 56 -14.01 4.58 -13.39
CA LEU A 56 -14.10 3.77 -12.18
C LEU A 56 -15.38 4.07 -11.43
N GLU A 57 -16.03 3.02 -10.95
CA GLU A 57 -17.01 3.07 -9.86
C GLU A 57 -16.27 2.77 -8.55
N PRO A 58 -15.86 3.80 -7.77
CA PRO A 58 -14.92 3.63 -6.66
C PRO A 58 -15.61 3.10 -5.40
N TRP A 59 -15.26 1.90 -4.96
CA TRP A 59 -15.89 1.26 -3.80
C TRP A 59 -15.22 1.61 -2.47
N GLY A 60 -13.93 1.94 -2.48
CA GLY A 60 -13.20 2.30 -1.27
C GLY A 60 -11.76 2.71 -1.51
N ILE A 61 -11.19 3.43 -0.54
CA ILE A 61 -9.78 3.79 -0.50
C ILE A 61 -9.07 2.94 0.55
N VAL A 62 -7.89 2.43 0.22
CA VAL A 62 -7.05 1.63 1.12
C VAL A 62 -5.60 2.12 1.09
N SER A 63 -4.93 2.06 2.24
CA SER A 63 -3.48 2.20 2.31
C SER A 63 -2.84 0.82 2.22
N TRP A 64 -1.96 0.62 1.24
CA TRP A 64 -1.25 -0.64 1.02
C TRP A 64 0.23 -0.37 0.78
N HIS A 65 1.11 -0.92 1.62
CA HIS A 65 2.56 -0.64 1.62
C HIS A 65 2.93 0.86 1.55
N GLY A 66 2.22 1.71 2.32
CA GLY A 66 2.55 3.13 2.39
C GLY A 66 2.12 3.95 1.18
N HIS A 67 1.26 3.41 0.32
CA HIS A 67 0.65 4.14 -0.79
C HIS A 67 -0.87 4.05 -0.71
N TRP A 68 -1.54 5.12 -1.14
CA TRP A 68 -2.99 5.14 -1.26
C TRP A 68 -3.44 4.50 -2.57
N TYR A 69 -4.50 3.69 -2.48
CA TYR A 69 -5.14 3.08 -3.63
C TYR A 69 -6.65 3.22 -3.53
N VAL A 70 -7.30 3.30 -4.68
CA VAL A 70 -8.76 3.14 -4.81
C VAL A 70 -9.05 1.78 -5.41
N VAL A 71 -10.01 1.07 -4.82
CA VAL A 71 -10.55 -0.19 -5.32
C VAL A 71 -11.95 0.07 -5.86
N GLY A 72 -12.28 -0.47 -7.01
CA GLY A 72 -13.60 -0.32 -7.61
C GLY A 72 -13.77 -1.15 -8.87
N HIS A 73 -14.93 -1.00 -9.53
CA HIS A 73 -15.19 -1.60 -10.83
C HIS A 73 -14.68 -0.66 -11.93
N ASP A 74 -13.66 -1.13 -12.67
CA ASP A 74 -13.14 -0.47 -13.87
C ASP A 74 -14.11 -0.78 -15.02
N GLN A 75 -14.86 0.23 -15.44
CA GLN A 75 -15.88 0.11 -16.49
C GLN A 75 -15.27 -0.16 -17.86
N ASP A 76 -14.04 0.32 -18.13
CA ASP A 76 -13.36 0.10 -19.41
C ASP A 76 -12.89 -1.36 -19.55
N ARG A 77 -12.65 -2.04 -18.43
CA ARG A 77 -12.16 -3.43 -18.38
C ARG A 77 -13.18 -4.42 -17.87
N ASP A 78 -14.36 -3.95 -17.47
CA ASP A 78 -15.43 -4.71 -16.84
C ASP A 78 -14.91 -5.66 -15.74
N ALA A 79 -14.12 -5.12 -14.83
CA ALA A 79 -13.43 -5.91 -13.81
C ALA A 79 -13.16 -5.11 -12.54
N ILE A 80 -13.08 -5.81 -11.41
CA ILE A 80 -12.62 -5.21 -10.16
C ILE A 80 -11.12 -4.91 -10.27
N ARG A 81 -10.74 -3.66 -10.04
CA ARG A 81 -9.36 -3.21 -10.13
C ARG A 81 -9.00 -2.25 -9.01
N MET A 82 -7.68 -2.11 -8.82
CA MET A 82 -7.06 -1.27 -7.81
C MET A 82 -6.10 -0.30 -8.50
N PHE A 83 -6.20 0.99 -8.19
CA PHE A 83 -5.40 2.05 -8.79
C PHE A 83 -4.67 2.84 -7.71
N ARG A 84 -3.34 2.95 -7.86
CA ARG A 84 -2.50 3.78 -6.98
C ARG A 84 -2.77 5.27 -7.23
N LEU A 85 -3.17 6.01 -6.19
CA LEU A 85 -3.54 7.44 -6.33
C LEU A 85 -2.37 8.28 -6.85
N SER A 86 -1.14 8.00 -6.41
CA SER A 86 0.06 8.72 -6.86
C SER A 86 0.43 8.52 -8.34
N ARG A 87 -0.31 7.69 -9.08
CA ARG A 87 -0.16 7.47 -10.53
C ARG A 87 -1.30 8.07 -11.34
N ILE A 88 -2.26 8.70 -10.67
CA ILE A 88 -3.30 9.48 -11.32
C ILE A 88 -2.68 10.82 -11.70
N SER A 89 -2.71 11.14 -12.98
CA SER A 89 -2.27 12.43 -13.50
C SER A 89 -3.45 13.38 -13.63
N GLY A 90 -3.26 14.63 -13.21
CA GLY A 90 -4.31 15.64 -13.23
C GLY A 90 -5.36 15.44 -12.14
N GLN A 91 -6.48 16.14 -12.27
CA GLN A 91 -7.61 16.05 -11.35
C GLN A 91 -8.65 15.05 -11.87
N PRO A 92 -9.06 14.06 -11.07
CA PRO A 92 -10.18 13.19 -11.41
C PRO A 92 -11.45 14.00 -11.68
N VAL A 93 -12.23 13.56 -12.68
CA VAL A 93 -13.50 14.20 -13.08
C VAL A 93 -14.65 13.27 -12.74
N PHE A 94 -15.68 13.77 -12.07
CA PHE A 94 -16.90 12.98 -11.84
C PHE A 94 -17.68 12.80 -13.15
N THR A 95 -18.01 11.56 -13.49
CA THR A 95 -18.71 11.22 -14.74
C THR A 95 -20.16 10.81 -14.53
N GLY A 96 -20.63 10.76 -13.28
CA GLY A 96 -22.00 10.39 -12.94
C GLY A 96 -22.61 11.17 -11.78
N GLU A 97 -23.90 10.91 -11.58
CA GLU A 97 -24.67 11.42 -10.45
C GLU A 97 -24.28 10.70 -9.15
N ARG A 98 -24.72 11.27 -8.04
CA ARG A 98 -24.61 10.67 -6.71
C ARG A 98 -25.39 9.35 -6.67
N ASP A 99 -24.85 8.35 -5.98
CA ASP A 99 -25.51 7.06 -5.76
C ASP A 99 -25.90 6.33 -7.06
N SER A 100 -25.15 6.55 -8.15
CA SER A 100 -25.47 6.00 -9.47
C SER A 100 -25.07 4.52 -9.66
N TYR A 101 -24.39 3.93 -8.68
CA TYR A 101 -24.03 2.50 -8.64
C TYR A 101 -24.11 1.96 -7.21
N GLN A 102 -24.13 0.63 -7.08
CA GLN A 102 -24.15 -0.07 -5.81
C GLN A 102 -22.92 -0.98 -5.69
N PRO A 103 -22.00 -0.72 -4.73
CA PRO A 103 -20.94 -1.68 -4.40
C PRO A 103 -21.52 -3.03 -3.96
N PRO A 104 -20.76 -4.13 -4.07
CA PRO A 104 -21.19 -5.44 -3.56
C PRO A 104 -21.50 -5.38 -2.05
N ALA A 105 -22.63 -5.96 -1.64
CA ALA A 105 -23.14 -5.87 -0.27
C ALA A 105 -22.19 -6.46 0.79
N GLU A 106 -21.50 -7.56 0.47
CA GLU A 106 -20.55 -8.24 1.37
C GLU A 106 -19.10 -8.05 0.91
N MET A 107 -18.73 -6.81 0.60
CA MET A 107 -17.39 -6.50 0.13
C MET A 107 -16.38 -6.39 1.29
N ASN A 108 -15.32 -7.19 1.23
CA ASN A 108 -14.15 -7.02 2.08
C ASN A 108 -13.03 -6.28 1.31
N LEU A 109 -12.93 -4.96 1.51
CA LEU A 109 -11.93 -4.12 0.84
C LEU A 109 -10.49 -4.56 1.11
N ARG A 110 -10.20 -5.09 2.32
CA ARG A 110 -8.86 -5.58 2.66
C ARG A 110 -8.52 -6.83 1.85
N ALA A 111 -9.43 -7.81 1.79
CA ALA A 111 -9.23 -9.02 1.00
C ALA A 111 -9.13 -8.73 -0.51
N LEU A 112 -9.94 -7.78 -1.01
CA LEU A 112 -9.81 -7.30 -2.38
C LEU A 112 -8.46 -6.62 -2.63
N ALA A 113 -8.01 -5.74 -1.73
CA ALA A 113 -6.70 -5.12 -1.84
C ALA A 113 -5.57 -6.16 -1.80
N GLU A 114 -5.67 -7.20 -0.95
CA GLU A 114 -4.70 -8.29 -0.88
C GLU A 114 -4.62 -9.09 -2.19
N SER A 115 -5.76 -9.36 -2.83
CA SER A 115 -5.83 -10.12 -4.08
C SER A 115 -5.50 -9.29 -5.34
N LEU A 116 -5.82 -8.01 -5.33
CA LEU A 116 -5.64 -7.08 -6.47
C LEU A 116 -4.35 -6.28 -6.39
N ALA A 117 -3.73 -6.20 -5.22
CA ALA A 117 -2.44 -5.57 -5.07
C ALA A 117 -1.53 -6.15 -6.15
N PRO A 118 -0.92 -5.30 -7.00
CA PRO A 118 0.01 -5.80 -7.99
C PRO A 118 1.01 -6.69 -7.25
N PRO A 119 1.31 -7.89 -7.75
CA PRO A 119 2.47 -8.63 -7.25
C PRO A 119 3.59 -7.63 -7.31
N HIS A 120 4.21 -7.27 -6.18
CA HIS A 120 5.43 -6.49 -6.24
C HIS A 120 6.35 -7.31 -7.13
N PRO A 121 6.75 -6.83 -8.32
CA PRO A 121 7.75 -7.55 -9.08
C PRO A 121 9.02 -7.43 -8.25
N ASN A 122 9.28 -8.42 -7.40
CA ASN A 122 10.46 -8.54 -6.56
C ASN A 122 10.93 -7.20 -5.97
N SER A 123 10.13 -6.57 -5.10
CA SER A 123 10.68 -5.49 -4.28
C SER A 123 11.88 -6.08 -3.55
N SER A 124 13.06 -5.56 -3.88
CA SER A 124 14.33 -6.12 -3.49
C SER A 124 14.92 -5.26 -2.38
N ALA A 125 15.25 -5.87 -1.26
CA ALA A 125 15.96 -5.22 -0.17
C ALA A 125 17.41 -5.65 -0.17
N THR A 126 18.30 -4.67 -0.10
CA THR A 126 19.71 -4.88 0.17
C THR A 126 19.92 -4.75 1.67
N ILE A 127 20.36 -5.83 2.30
CA ILE A 127 20.69 -5.86 3.73
C ILE A 127 22.13 -6.32 3.93
N ARG A 128 22.77 -5.89 5.01
CA ARG A 128 24.02 -6.47 5.49
C ARG A 128 23.74 -7.37 6.67
N VAL A 129 24.28 -8.58 6.63
CA VAL A 129 24.12 -9.60 7.66
C VAL A 129 25.50 -9.97 8.19
N ARG A 130 25.64 -10.00 9.52
CA ARG A 130 26.90 -10.37 10.17
C ARG A 130 27.29 -11.80 9.83
N THR A 131 28.59 -12.07 9.74
CA THR A 131 29.13 -13.44 9.65
C THR A 131 28.66 -14.26 10.85
N GLY A 132 28.12 -15.46 10.59
CA GLY A 132 27.55 -16.34 11.62
C GLY A 132 26.11 -16.05 12.03
N ALA A 133 25.44 -15.08 11.41
CA ALA A 133 24.04 -14.74 11.66
C ALA A 133 23.16 -14.84 10.41
N GLY A 134 21.84 -14.85 10.62
CA GLY A 134 20.84 -14.66 9.55
C GLY A 134 20.71 -15.83 8.58
N ASP A 135 20.88 -17.08 9.01
CA ASP A 135 20.83 -18.25 8.12
C ASP A 135 19.53 -18.36 7.31
N ALA A 136 18.38 -17.98 7.90
CA ALA A 136 17.11 -17.95 7.18
C ALA A 136 17.09 -16.89 6.06
N LEU A 137 17.70 -15.72 6.29
CA LEU A 137 17.85 -14.67 5.29
C LEU A 137 18.83 -15.12 4.20
N ARG A 138 19.95 -15.74 4.57
CA ARG A 138 20.95 -16.27 3.63
C ARG A 138 20.36 -17.33 2.69
N ARG A 139 19.51 -18.23 3.21
CA ARG A 139 18.82 -19.25 2.39
C ARG A 139 17.82 -18.65 1.39
N ARG A 140 17.22 -17.51 1.72
CA ARG A 140 16.23 -16.80 0.87
C ARG A 140 16.85 -15.77 -0.06
N ALA A 141 18.13 -15.47 0.09
CA ALA A 141 18.80 -14.44 -0.67
C ALA A 141 18.85 -14.81 -2.16
N ALA A 142 18.38 -13.90 -3.02
CA ALA A 142 18.52 -14.00 -4.46
C ALA A 142 19.98 -13.77 -4.89
N ARG A 143 20.71 -12.95 -4.13
CA ARG A 143 22.13 -12.69 -4.31
C ARG A 143 22.81 -12.52 -2.96
N SER A 144 24.06 -12.97 -2.88
CA SER A 144 24.92 -12.80 -1.73
C SER A 144 26.29 -12.31 -2.18
N THR A 145 26.73 -11.18 -1.65
CA THR A 145 28.02 -10.57 -1.94
C THR A 145 28.80 -10.40 -0.65
N HIS A 146 30.00 -10.97 -0.58
CA HIS A 146 30.89 -10.76 0.56
C HIS A 146 31.37 -9.30 0.57
N VAL A 147 31.26 -8.61 1.70
CA VAL A 147 31.73 -7.23 1.87
C VAL A 147 33.08 -7.22 2.58
N ASP A 148 33.14 -7.87 3.73
CA ASP A 148 34.35 -8.04 4.56
C ASP A 148 34.17 -9.24 5.52
N ASP A 149 35.18 -9.52 6.36
CA ASP A 149 35.17 -10.62 7.33
C ASP A 149 33.98 -10.59 8.30
N ALA A 150 33.37 -9.42 8.52
CA ALA A 150 32.26 -9.22 9.44
C ALA A 150 30.89 -9.22 8.74
N TRP A 151 30.79 -8.83 7.46
CA TRP A 151 29.52 -8.56 6.79
C TRP A 151 29.38 -9.23 5.42
N THR A 152 28.19 -9.76 5.17
CA THR A 152 27.73 -10.18 3.85
C THR A 152 26.53 -9.33 3.45
N GLU A 153 26.55 -8.80 2.23
CA GLU A 153 25.40 -8.13 1.65
C GLU A 153 24.49 -9.13 0.96
N LEU A 154 23.20 -9.11 1.29
CA LEU A 154 22.17 -9.98 0.73
C LEU A 154 21.13 -9.16 0.00
N GLU A 155 20.68 -9.71 -1.13
CA GLU A 155 19.55 -9.21 -1.90
C GLU A 155 18.33 -10.09 -1.65
N LEU A 156 17.26 -9.52 -1.08
CA LEU A 156 16.06 -10.25 -0.67
C LEU A 156 14.81 -9.72 -1.37
N ALA A 157 14.08 -10.61 -2.05
CA ALA A 157 12.73 -10.31 -2.48
C ALA A 157 11.79 -10.23 -1.26
N PHE A 158 10.93 -9.22 -1.22
CA PHE A 158 9.92 -9.05 -0.20
C PHE A 158 8.59 -8.61 -0.79
N GLY A 159 7.49 -9.13 -0.23
CA GLY A 159 6.13 -8.71 -0.59
C GLY A 159 5.62 -7.54 0.26
N SER A 160 6.28 -7.24 1.38
CA SER A 160 5.85 -6.19 2.31
C SER A 160 7.02 -5.56 3.05
N SER A 161 7.19 -4.24 2.94
CA SER A 161 8.19 -3.50 3.71
C SER A 161 7.93 -3.54 5.22
N HIS A 162 6.65 -3.67 5.63
CA HIS A 162 6.25 -3.81 7.02
C HIS A 162 6.71 -5.16 7.60
N SER A 163 6.34 -6.25 6.92
CA SER A 163 6.66 -7.61 7.35
C SER A 163 8.16 -7.87 7.29
N LEU A 164 8.84 -7.37 6.26
CA LEU A 164 10.30 -7.43 6.19
C LEU A 164 10.92 -6.66 7.37
N ALA A 165 10.49 -5.43 7.65
CA ALA A 165 11.02 -4.69 8.78
C ALA A 165 10.78 -5.38 10.14
N ASP A 166 9.63 -6.06 10.35
CA ASP A 166 9.39 -6.86 11.56
C ASP A 166 10.33 -8.07 11.66
N GLU A 167 10.50 -8.78 10.55
CA GLU A 167 11.45 -9.88 10.46
C GLU A 167 12.88 -9.41 10.79
N LEU A 168 13.35 -8.31 10.18
CA LEU A 168 14.70 -7.81 10.36
C LEU A 168 14.97 -7.34 11.80
N LEU A 169 13.97 -6.80 12.50
CA LEU A 169 14.09 -6.40 13.91
C LEU A 169 14.40 -7.58 14.83
N SER A 170 13.94 -8.78 14.50
CA SER A 170 14.23 -9.99 15.30
C SER A 170 15.72 -10.36 15.33
N TYR A 171 16.51 -9.85 14.37
CA TYR A 171 17.96 -10.07 14.30
C TYR A 171 18.79 -8.98 14.99
N GLY A 172 18.15 -7.93 15.53
CA GLY A 172 18.83 -6.88 16.29
C GLY A 172 20.01 -6.25 15.55
N LEU A 173 21.19 -6.24 16.18
CA LEU A 173 22.42 -5.61 15.67
C LEU A 173 23.18 -6.44 14.62
N ASP A 174 22.68 -7.63 14.30
CA ASP A 174 23.32 -8.53 13.33
C ASP A 174 22.85 -8.31 11.90
N VAL A 175 21.85 -7.44 11.71
CA VAL A 175 21.30 -7.11 10.40
C VAL A 175 21.11 -5.60 10.26
N MET A 176 21.56 -5.06 9.13
CA MET A 176 21.40 -3.66 8.77
C MET A 176 20.72 -3.52 7.41
N VAL A 177 19.76 -2.61 7.30
CA VAL A 177 19.10 -2.28 6.02
C VAL A 177 19.94 -1.25 5.27
N VAL A 178 20.39 -1.60 4.07
CA VAL A 178 21.08 -0.67 3.15
C VAL A 178 20.05 0.03 2.27
N ALA A 179 19.14 -0.74 1.67
CA ALA A 179 18.07 -0.27 0.79
C ALA A 179 16.87 -1.23 0.80
N PRO A 180 15.66 -0.79 0.42
CA PRO A 180 15.28 0.60 0.13
C PRO A 180 15.14 1.43 1.41
N VAL A 181 15.20 2.77 1.25
CA VAL A 181 15.05 3.73 2.36
C VAL A 181 13.75 3.51 3.15
N GLU A 182 12.67 3.10 2.47
CA GLU A 182 11.39 2.82 3.10
C GLU A 182 11.49 1.72 4.18
N VAL A 183 12.23 0.63 3.92
CA VAL A 183 12.41 -0.46 4.89
C VAL A 183 13.29 0.03 6.05
N ARG A 184 14.32 0.82 5.75
CA ARG A 184 15.21 1.41 6.76
C ARG A 184 14.45 2.33 7.71
N ASP A 185 13.65 3.24 7.18
CA ASP A 185 12.90 4.23 7.97
C ASP A 185 11.86 3.54 8.88
N ARG A 186 11.29 2.42 8.44
CA ARG A 186 10.41 1.59 9.27
C ARG A 186 11.14 0.94 10.44
N VAL A 187 12.31 0.34 10.19
CA VAL A 187 13.16 -0.24 11.24
C VAL A 187 13.56 0.83 12.25
N VAL A 188 14.03 1.98 11.77
CA VAL A 188 14.40 3.12 12.62
C VAL A 188 13.21 3.59 13.47
N ARG A 189 12.04 3.81 12.85
CA ARG A 189 10.85 4.27 13.59
C ARG A 189 10.47 3.32 14.72
N ARG A 190 10.53 2.00 14.49
CA ARG A 190 10.20 0.99 15.51
C ARG A 190 11.24 0.93 16.62
N LEU A 191 12.53 0.94 16.29
CA LEU A 191 13.60 0.99 17.28
C LEU A 191 13.51 2.26 18.13
N THR A 192 13.21 3.41 17.52
CA THR A 192 12.99 4.67 18.23
C THR A 192 11.79 4.56 19.17
N ALA A 193 10.66 4.01 18.72
CA ALA A 193 9.47 3.84 19.57
C ALA A 193 9.72 2.91 20.77
N ILE A 194 10.52 1.85 20.59
CA ILE A 194 10.96 0.96 21.67
C ILE A 194 11.88 1.71 22.63
N ALA A 195 12.85 2.46 22.11
CA ALA A 195 13.84 3.19 22.91
C ALA A 195 13.21 4.35 23.71
N THR A 196 12.18 5.01 23.19
CA THR A 196 11.49 6.13 23.86
C THR A 196 10.36 5.68 24.78
N GLY A 197 10.04 4.38 24.83
CA GLY A 197 8.97 3.85 25.70
C GLY A 197 7.56 4.23 25.25
N ALA A 198 7.38 4.68 24.00
CA ALA A 198 6.07 5.04 23.43
C ALA A 198 5.18 3.84 23.11
N ALA A 199 5.66 2.61 23.37
CA ALA A 199 4.87 1.39 23.35
C ALA A 199 4.45 1.02 24.79
N ARG A 200 3.43 1.72 25.30
CA ARG A 200 2.54 1.23 26.35
C ARG A 200 1.10 1.55 25.98
#